data_AF-S3CBI7-F1
#
_entry.id   AF-S3CBI7-F1
#
_cell.length_a   1.000
_cell.length_b   1.000
_cell.length_c   1.000
_cell.angle_alpha   90.00
_cell.angle_beta   90.00
_cell.angle_gamma   90.00
#
_symmetry.space_group_name_H-M   'P 1'
#
loop_
_entity.id
_entity.type
_entity.pdbx_description
1 polymer ?
#
loop_
_entity_poly.entity_id
_entity_poly.type
_entity_poly.pdbx_seq_one_letter_code
_entity_poly.pdbx_strand_id
1 'polypeptide(L)' 'MELHWSDVQRIAEELYDADPDLDPLTLSFVKLHDMVVKLPDFADDPQKSNEQILEAILQAWLNERD' A
#
# COMPACT_ATOMS: atom_id res chain seq x y z
N MET A 1 2.89 -14.84 -3.31
CA MET A 1 4.27 -14.30 -3.38
C MET A 1 4.41 -13.39 -2.18
N GLU A 2 5.50 -13.41 -1.42
CA GLU A 2 5.58 -12.64 -0.17
C GLU A 2 5.83 -11.15 -0.45
N LEU A 3 4.92 -10.28 -0.03
CA LEU A 3 5.05 -8.82 -0.10
C LEU A 3 5.69 -8.29 1.18
N HIS A 4 6.72 -7.49 1.01
CA HIS A 4 7.38 -6.76 2.08
C HIS A 4 7.14 -5.26 1.96
N TRP A 5 7.34 -4.51 3.04
CA TRP A 5 7.20 -3.05 3.01
C TRP A 5 8.12 -2.36 1.98
N SER A 6 9.23 -3.01 1.61
CA SER A 6 10.13 -2.55 0.54
C SER A 6 9.55 -2.69 -0.87
N ASP A 7 8.57 -3.57 -1.07
CA ASP A 7 7.93 -3.86 -2.36
C ASP A 7 6.83 -2.84 -2.67
N VAL A 8 7.17 -1.57 -2.53
CA VAL A 8 6.26 -0.41 -2.64
C VAL A 8 5.39 -0.48 -3.90
N GLN A 9 6.01 -0.76 -5.04
CA GLN A 9 5.34 -0.86 -6.33
C GLN A 9 4.31 -1.99 -6.35
N ARG A 10 4.68 -3.17 -5.86
CA ARG A 10 3.78 -4.34 -5.86
C ARG A 10 2.63 -4.17 -4.89
N ILE A 11 2.88 -3.57 -3.74
CA ILE A 11 1.83 -3.23 -2.78
C ILE A 11 0.84 -2.26 -3.43
N ALA A 12 1.30 -1.25 -4.16
CA ALA A 12 0.45 -0.31 -4.87
C ALA A 12 -0.42 -0.99 -5.94
N GLU A 13 0.17 -1.88 -6.74
CA GLU A 13 -0.55 -2.70 -7.74
C GLU A 13 -1.68 -3.51 -7.06
N GLU A 14 -1.38 -4.22 -5.98
CA GLU A 14 -2.35 -5.05 -5.26
C GLU A 14 -3.46 -4.22 -4.59
N LEU A 15 -3.13 -3.02 -4.09
CA LEU A 15 -4.11 -2.08 -3.56
C LEU A 15 -5.03 -1.53 -4.66
N TYR A 16 -4.48 -1.25 -5.85
CA TYR A 16 -5.27 -0.81 -7.00
C TYR A 16 -6.17 -1.93 -7.55
N ASP A 17 -5.65 -3.16 -7.65
CA ASP A 17 -6.42 -4.32 -8.08
C ASP A 17 -7.54 -4.67 -7.09
N ALA A 18 -7.31 -4.45 -5.78
CA ALA A 18 -8.33 -4.67 -4.74
C ALA A 18 -9.45 -3.62 -4.77
N ASP A 19 -9.13 -2.34 -4.99
CA ASP A 19 -10.08 -1.23 -4.97
C ASP A 19 -9.69 -0.14 -6.00
N PRO A 20 -9.96 -0.35 -7.31
CA PRO A 20 -9.51 0.58 -8.37
C PRO A 20 -10.19 1.95 -8.31
N ASP A 21 -11.43 2.01 -7.80
CA ASP A 21 -12.20 3.25 -7.67
C ASP A 21 -11.79 4.10 -6.46
N LEU A 22 -11.04 3.54 -5.49
CA LEU A 22 -10.74 4.21 -4.22
C LEU A 22 -9.63 5.25 -4.38
N ASP A 23 -9.97 6.54 -4.27
CA ASP A 23 -8.97 7.61 -4.31
C ASP A 23 -7.99 7.53 -3.11
N PRO A 24 -6.70 7.23 -3.34
CA PRO A 24 -5.71 7.09 -2.28
C PRO A 24 -5.50 8.38 -1.50
N LEU A 25 -5.70 9.56 -2.11
CA LEU A 25 -5.55 10.87 -1.45
C LEU A 25 -6.59 11.11 -0.36
N THR A 26 -7.68 10.36 -0.37
CA THR A 26 -8.72 10.44 0.68
C THR A 26 -8.38 9.61 1.92
N LEU A 27 -7.33 8.78 1.85
CA LEU A 27 -6.92 7.88 2.92
C LEU A 27 -5.95 8.55 3.90
N SER A 28 -6.10 8.25 5.19
CA SER A 28 -5.06 8.53 6.18
C SER A 28 -4.00 7.43 6.15
N PHE A 29 -2.78 7.72 6.61
CA PHE A 29 -1.71 6.72 6.72
C PHE A 29 -2.09 5.53 7.62
N VAL A 30 -2.93 5.73 8.63
CA VAL A 30 -3.47 4.64 9.46
C VAL A 30 -4.33 3.69 8.61
N LYS A 31 -5.17 4.24 7.73
CA LYS A 31 -6.01 3.43 6.85
C LYS A 31 -5.20 2.75 5.75
N LEU A 32 -4.24 3.45 5.16
CA LEU A 32 -3.32 2.86 4.17
C LEU A 32 -2.54 1.70 4.78
N HIS A 33 -1.98 1.87 5.97
CA HIS A 33 -1.30 0.82 6.72
C HIS A 33 -2.19 -0.41 6.91
N ASP A 34 -3.41 -0.21 7.41
CA ASP A 34 -4.37 -1.29 7.65
C ASP A 34 -4.75 -2.03 6.36
N MET A 35 -4.86 -1.32 5.23
CA MET A 35 -5.09 -1.94 3.92
C MET A 35 -3.92 -2.80 3.48
N VAL A 36 -2.67 -2.32 3.61
CA VAL A 36 -1.47 -3.08 3.24
C VAL A 36 -1.35 -4.35 4.09
N VAL A 37 -1.55 -4.24 5.41
CA VAL A 37 -1.45 -5.39 6.33
C VAL A 37 -2.55 -6.43 6.08
N LYS A 38 -3.68 -6.02 5.48
CA LYS A 38 -4.78 -6.91 5.10
C LYS A 38 -4.60 -7.59 3.74
N LEU A 39 -3.58 -7.23 2.96
CA LEU A 39 -3.33 -7.89 1.68
C LEU A 39 -3.00 -9.38 1.92
N PRO A 40 -3.57 -10.29 1.11
CA PRO A 40 -3.42 -11.73 1.32
C PRO A 40 -1.97 -12.23 1.18
N ASP A 41 -1.16 -11.50 0.42
CA ASP A 41 0.25 -11.81 0.15
C ASP A 41 1.24 -11.03 1.06
N PHE A 42 0.74 -10.19 1.97
CA PHE A 42 1.59 -9.44 2.89
C PHE A 42 2.21 -10.33 3.98
N ALA A 43 3.55 -10.33 4.06
CA ALA A 43 4.32 -11.25 4.90
C ALA A 43 5.37 -10.56 5.80
N ASP A 44 5.43 -9.23 5.82
CA ASP A 44 6.35 -8.48 6.69
C ASP A 44 5.73 -8.17 8.07
N ASP A 45 6.55 -7.61 8.96
CA ASP A 45 6.10 -7.14 10.26
C ASP A 45 5.25 -5.87 10.11
N PRO A 46 3.97 -5.87 10.53
CA PRO A 46 3.11 -4.70 10.48
C PRO A 46 3.68 -3.46 11.19
N GLN A 47 4.58 -3.63 12.18
CA GLN A 47 5.16 -2.53 12.94
C GLN A 47 6.38 -1.89 12.26
N LYS A 48 6.89 -2.46 11.17
CA LYS A 48 8.04 -1.90 10.43
C LYS A 48 7.66 -0.79 9.45
N SER A 49 6.37 -0.52 9.27
CA SER A 49 5.93 0.64 8.50
C SER A 49 6.43 1.94 9.14
N ASN A 50 6.77 2.91 8.30
CA ASN A 50 7.02 4.29 8.72
C ASN A 50 6.36 5.25 7.72
N GLU A 51 6.35 6.54 8.04
CA GLU A 51 5.71 7.55 7.19
C GLU A 51 6.31 7.60 5.78
N GLN A 52 7.62 7.39 5.63
CA GLN A 52 8.29 7.40 4.32
C GLN A 52 7.87 6.21 3.44
N ILE A 53 7.71 5.02 4.03
CA ILE A 53 7.23 3.83 3.32
C ILE A 53 5.78 4.02 2.89
N LEU A 54 4.93 4.49 3.79
CA LEU A 54 3.51 4.71 3.49
C LEU A 54 3.32 5.81 2.45
N GLU A 55 4.11 6.88 2.51
CA GLU A 55 4.17 7.92 1.48
C GLU A 55 4.61 7.34 0.12
N ALA A 56 5.65 6.51 0.10
CA ALA A 56 6.12 5.87 -1.14
C ALA A 56 5.04 4.97 -1.76
N ILE A 57 4.33 4.19 -0.94
CA ILE A 57 3.20 3.34 -1.40
C ILE A 57 2.07 4.20 -1.95
N LEU A 58 1.73 5.28 -1.25
CA LEU A 58 0.70 6.22 -1.70
C LEU A 58 1.07 6.84 -3.06
N GLN A 59 2.31 7.28 -3.24
CA GLN A 59 2.79 7.85 -4.50
C GLN A 59 2.79 6.81 -5.63
N ALA A 60 3.26 5.58 -5.37
CA ALA A 60 3.23 4.50 -6.35
C ALA A 60 1.79 4.18 -6.78
N TRP A 61 0.86 4.10 -5.82
CA TRP A 61 -0.56 3.85 -6.12
C TRP A 61 -1.18 4.97 -6.95
N LEU A 62 -0.82 6.23 -6.70
CA LEU A 62 -1.28 7.35 -7.53
C LEU A 62 -0.71 7.29 -8.96
N ASN A 63 0.54 6.87 -9.12
CA ASN A 63 1.15 6.71 -10.44
C ASN A 63 0.50 5.57 -11.24
N GLU A 64 0.09 4.48 -10.60
CA GLU A 64 -0.62 3.37 -11.28
C GLU A 64 -2.02 3.76 -11.77
N ARG A 65 -2.61 4.81 -11.19
CA ARG A 65 -3.94 5.31 -11.57
C ARG A 65 -3.92 6.28 -12.76
N ASP A 66 -2.77 6.87 -13.07
CA ASP A 66 -2.58 7.85 -14.17
C ASP A 66 -2.29 7.15 -15.51
#